data_AF-A0A973U485-F1
#
_entry.id   AF-A0A973U485-F1
#
_cell.length_a   1.000
_cell.length_b   1.000
_cell.length_c   1.000
_cell.angle_alpha   90.00
_cell.angle_beta   90.00
_cell.angle_gamma   90.00
#
_symmetry.space_group_name_H-M   'P 1'
#
loop_
_entity.id
_entity.type
_entity.pdbx_description
1 polymer ?
#
loop_
_entity_poly.entity_id
_entity_poly.type
_entity_poly.pdbx_seq_one_letter_code
_entity_poly.pdbx_strand_id
1 'polypeptide(L)'
;MIPPSHAPEFLASCGWAGAEILPLAGDASFRRYFRIVHGDRTAVLMDAPPQHEDVRPFVAVAEWLVEAGLTAPEILARDIER
;
A
#
# COMPACT_ATOMS: atom_id res chain seq x y z
N MET A 1 4.15 13.73 6.68
CA MET A 1 3.54 12.50 7.22
C MET A 1 4.67 11.52 7.49
N ILE A 2 4.74 10.92 8.68
CA ILE A 2 5.80 9.97 9.05
C ILE A 2 5.33 8.55 8.65
N PRO A 3 6.13 7.77 7.90
CA PRO A 3 5.81 6.36 7.60
C PRO A 3 5.61 5.52 8.87
N PRO A 4 4.75 4.49 8.85
CA PRO A 4 4.61 3.59 9.98
C PRO A 4 5.92 2.82 10.21
N SER A 5 6.24 2.52 11.47
CA SER A 5 7.51 1.87 11.84
C SER A 5 7.67 0.46 11.27
N HIS A 6 6.57 -0.22 10.95
CA HIS A 6 6.57 -1.56 10.34
C HIS A 6 6.71 -1.55 8.80
N ALA A 7 6.58 -0.39 8.14
CA ALA A 7 6.67 -0.34 6.67
C ALA A 7 7.98 -0.91 6.10
N PRO A 8 9.18 -0.62 6.66
CA PRO A 8 10.41 -1.18 6.11
C PRO A 8 10.46 -2.72 6.13
N GLU A 9 9.92 -3.37 7.17
CA GLU A 9 9.88 -4.83 7.28
C GLU A 9 8.93 -5.43 6.22
N PHE A 10 7.73 -4.85 6.08
CA PHE A 10 6.77 -5.26 5.05
C PHE A 10 7.32 -5.08 3.62
N LEU A 11 7.95 -3.94 3.35
CA LEU A 11 8.57 -3.70 2.04
C LEU A 11 9.70 -4.70 1.77
N ALA A 12 10.52 -5.01 2.78
CA ALA A 12 11.59 -6.00 2.63
C ALA A 12 11.06 -7.40 2.31
N SER A 13 9.99 -7.86 2.98
CA SER A 13 9.40 -9.18 2.74
C SER A 13 8.80 -9.32 1.34
N CYS A 14 8.45 -8.20 0.71
CA CYS A 14 7.81 -8.14 -0.61
C CYS A 14 8.77 -7.73 -1.75
N GLY A 15 10.09 -7.78 -1.54
CA GLY A 15 11.08 -7.49 -2.59
C GLY A 15 11.33 -5.99 -2.85
N TRP A 16 10.97 -5.13 -1.89
CA TRP A 16 11.21 -3.69 -1.86
C TRP A 16 12.18 -3.28 -0.74
N ALA A 17 13.06 -4.19 -0.32
CA ALA A 17 14.06 -3.92 0.70
C ALA A 17 14.92 -2.69 0.32
N GLY A 18 15.05 -1.73 1.24
CA GLY A 18 15.82 -0.51 1.00
C GLY A 18 15.13 0.54 0.12
N ALA A 19 13.84 0.38 -0.20
CA ALA A 19 13.08 1.41 -0.90
C ALA A 19 12.95 2.69 -0.05
N GLU A 20 13.04 3.86 -0.70
CA GLU A 20 12.72 5.14 -0.08
C GLU A 20 11.20 5.28 0.07
N ILE A 21 10.75 5.78 1.23
CA ILE A 21 9.33 6.01 1.52
C ILE A 21 9.09 7.52 1.61
N LEU A 22 8.41 8.08 0.60
CA LEU A 22 8.14 9.51 0.50
C LEU A 22 6.66 9.80 0.82
N PRO A 23 6.35 10.88 1.55
CA PRO A 23 4.97 11.22 1.88
C PRO A 23 4.15 11.53 0.63
N LEU A 24 2.90 11.05 0.58
CA LEU A 24 1.87 11.53 -0.34
C LEU A 24 0.86 12.40 0.42
N ALA A 25 0.08 13.18 -0.34
CA ALA A 25 -1.08 13.85 0.22
C ALA A 25 -2.05 12.79 0.78
N GLY A 26 -2.50 12.98 2.02
CA GLY A 26 -3.52 12.13 2.61
C GLY A 26 -4.87 12.30 1.92
N ASP A 27 -5.73 11.30 2.06
CA ASP A 27 -7.14 11.42 1.70
C ASP A 27 -7.97 11.81 2.95
N ALA A 28 -9.30 11.87 2.80
CA ALA A 28 -10.21 12.16 3.91
C ALA A 28 -10.56 10.90 4.74
N SER A 29 -9.67 9.91 4.79
CA SER A 29 -9.85 8.65 5.52
C SER A 29 -8.75 8.43 6.57
N PHE A 30 -8.80 7.29 7.25
CA PHE A 30 -7.72 6.84 8.14
C PHE A 30 -6.53 6.24 7.37
N ARG A 31 -6.67 6.02 6.05
CA ARG A 31 -5.59 5.52 5.21
C ARG A 31 -4.55 6.59 4.98
N ARG A 32 -3.31 6.14 4.99
CA ARG A 32 -2.14 6.94 4.67
C ARG A 32 -1.48 6.36 3.45
N TYR A 33 -1.14 7.22 2.51
CA TYR A 33 -0.47 6.82 1.30
C TYR A 33 0.96 7.35 1.29
N PHE A 34 1.86 6.55 0.75
CA PHE A 34 3.26 6.89 0.56
C PHE A 34 3.72 6.45 -0.82
N ARG A 35 4.59 7.22 -1.44
CA ARG A 35 5.30 6.81 -2.66
C ARG A 35 6.49 5.98 -2.21
N ILE A 36 6.66 4.80 -2.79
CA ILE A 36 7.86 3.99 -2.60
C ILE A 36 8.71 4.01 -3.87
N VAL A 37 10.02 4.22 -3.71
CA VAL A 37 10.99 4.32 -4.82
C VAL A 37 12.13 3.33 -4.57
N HIS A 38 12.41 2.46 -5.53
CA HIS A 38 13.48 1.46 -5.46
C HIS A 38 14.19 1.33 -6.80
N GLY A 39 15.25 2.11 -7.00
CA GLY A 39 15.87 2.30 -8.31
C GLY A 39 14.87 2.93 -9.28
N ASP A 40 14.66 2.30 -10.44
CA ASP A 40 13.70 2.76 -11.45
C ASP A 40 12.25 2.30 -11.18
N ARG A 41 12.02 1.53 -10.11
CA ARG A 41 10.68 1.05 -9.74
C ARG A 41 10.01 2.02 -8.78
N THR A 42 8.73 2.29 -9.02
CA THR A 42 7.89 3.06 -8.09
C THR A 42 6.57 2.36 -7.84
N ALA A 43 6.02 2.53 -6.65
CA ALA A 43 4.70 2.05 -6.28
C ALA A 43 4.08 2.94 -5.20
N VAL A 44 2.85 2.63 -4.79
CA VAL A 44 2.16 3.29 -3.68
C VAL A 44 2.02 2.30 -2.52
N LEU A 45 2.54 2.68 -1.36
CA LEU A 45 2.28 2.00 -0.11
C LEU A 45 1.02 2.61 0.52
N MET A 46 0.04 1.77 0.82
CA MET A 46 -1.12 2.12 1.63
C MET A 46 -0.92 1.56 3.04
N ASP A 47 -1.11 2.41 4.04
CA ASP A 47 -1.16 2.04 5.44
C ASP A 47 -2.56 2.34 5.98
N ALA A 48 -3.23 1.31 6.48
CA ALA A 48 -4.61 1.38 6.94
C ALA A 48 -4.73 0.58 8.25
N PRO A 49 -4.57 1.26 9.40
CA PRO A 49 -4.50 0.55 10.68
C PRO A 49 -5.77 -0.27 10.93
N PRO A 50 -5.66 -1.57 11.28
CA PRO A 50 -6.81 -2.47 11.37
C PRO A 50 -7.80 -2.10 12.48
N GLN A 51 -7.37 -1.28 13.47
CA GLN A 51 -8.28 -0.76 14.50
C GLN A 51 -9.27 0.27 13.94
N HIS A 52 -8.99 0.82 12.75
CA HIS A 52 -9.77 1.89 12.13
C HIS A 52 -10.42 1.46 10.82
N GLU A 53 -9.83 0.53 10.06
CA GLU A 53 -10.36 0.13 8.76
C GLU A 53 -10.04 -1.33 8.38
N ASP A 54 -11.02 -2.03 7.81
CA ASP A 54 -10.82 -3.34 7.20
C ASP A 54 -10.40 -3.19 5.73
N VAL A 55 -9.20 -3.66 5.39
CA VAL A 55 -8.64 -3.55 4.04
C VAL A 55 -9.16 -4.62 3.06
N ARG A 56 -9.81 -5.69 3.55
CA ARG A 56 -10.25 -6.81 2.69
C ARG A 56 -11.24 -6.38 1.60
N PRO A 57 -12.25 -5.53 1.85
CA PRO A 57 -13.13 -5.04 0.81
C PRO A 57 -12.40 -4.21 -0.26
N PHE A 58 -11.41 -3.40 0.13
CA PHE A 58 -10.60 -2.61 -0.81
C PHE A 58 -9.84 -3.53 -1.77
N VAL A 59 -9.19 -4.55 -1.22
CA VAL A 59 -8.42 -5.54 -1.99
C VAL A 59 -9.34 -6.33 -2.93
N ALA A 60 -10.48 -6.82 -2.43
CA ALA A 60 -11.43 -7.61 -3.23
C ALA A 60 -11.99 -6.82 -4.41
N VAL A 61 -12.32 -5.53 -4.22
CA VAL A 61 -12.80 -4.67 -5.31
C VAL A 61 -11.68 -4.35 -6.30
N ALA A 62 -10.46 -4.09 -5.84
CA ALA A 62 -9.32 -3.83 -6.73
C ALA A 62 -9.03 -5.04 -7.63
N GLU A 63 -8.96 -6.25 -7.05
CA GLU A 63 -8.78 -7.51 -7.79
C GLU A 63 -9.90 -7.73 -8.80
N TRP A 64 -11.17 -7.58 -8.39
CA TRP A 64 -12.32 -7.72 -9.27
C TRP A 64 -12.30 -6.76 -10.47
N LEU A 65 -11.93 -5.49 -10.24
CA LEU A 65 -11.82 -4.50 -11.32
C LEU A 65 -10.72 -4.88 -12.33
N VAL A 66 -9.56 -5.35 -11.84
CA VAL A 66 -8.46 -5.81 -12.70
C VAL A 66 -8.89 -7.04 -13.51
N GLU A 67 -9.54 -8.03 -12.88
CA GLU A 67 -10.08 -9.21 -13.56
C GLU A 67 -11.13 -8.86 -14.62
N ALA A 68 -11.90 -7.79 -14.40
CA ALA A 68 -12.86 -7.25 -15.37
C ALA A 68 -12.19 -6.48 -16.54
N GLY A 69 -10.86 -6.39 -16.57
CA GLY A 69 -10.12 -5.65 -17.59
C GLY A 69 -10.16 -4.14 -17.43
N LEU A 70 -10.52 -3.64 -16.24
CA LEU A 70 -10.55 -2.22 -15.92
C LEU A 70 -9.23 -1.76 -15.30
N THR A 71 -8.96 -0.46 -15.41
CA THR A 71 -7.72 0.16 -14.92
C THR A 71 -7.81 0.50 -13.43
N ALA A 72 -7.76 -0.53 -12.57
CA ALA A 72 -7.58 -0.38 -11.13
C ALA A 72 -6.11 -0.58 -10.72
N PRO A 73 -5.68 -0.09 -9.54
CA PRO A 73 -4.35 -0.37 -9.02
C PRO A 73 -4.17 -1.88 -8.76
N GLU A 74 -3.12 -2.48 -9.33
CA GLU A 74 -2.72 -3.85 -9.03
C GLU A 74 -2.21 -3.97 -7.58
N ILE A 75 -2.65 -5.01 -6.87
CA ILE A 75 -2.19 -5.31 -5.51
C ILE A 75 -0.89 -6.12 -5.59
N LEU A 76 0.25 -5.44 -5.45
CA LEU A 76 1.58 -6.09 -5.51
C LEU A 76 1.89 -6.95 -4.28
N ALA A 77 1.37 -6.55 -3.11
CA ALA A 77 1.50 -7.24 -1.83
C ALA A 77 0.44 -6.74 -0.86
N ARG A 78 0.09 -7.54 0.15
CA ARG A 78 -0.85 -7.15 1.22
C ARG A 78 -0.46 -7.79 2.55
N ASP A 79 -0.59 -7.02 3.62
CA ASP A 79 -0.64 -7.50 5.00
C ASP A 79 -1.98 -7.03 5.59
N ILE A 80 -2.76 -7.98 6.13
CA ILE A 80 -4.10 -7.72 6.65
C ILE A 80 -4.08 -7.77 8.19
N GLU A 81 -3.04 -8.36 8.78
CA GLU A 81 -2.96 -8.59 10.22
C GLU A 81 -2.27 -7.45 10.97
N ARG A 82 -1.47 -6.63 10.27
CA ARG A 82 -0.64 -5.58 10.84
C ARG A 82 -0.94 -4.20 10.27
#